data_AF-A0A7S3YSZ8-F1
#
_entry.id   AF-A0A7S3YSZ8-F1
#
_cell.length_a   1.000
_cell.length_b   1.000
_cell.length_c   1.000
_cell.angle_alpha   90.00
_cell.angle_beta   90.00
_cell.angle_gamma   90.00
#
_symmetry.space_group_name_H-M   'P 1'
#
loop_
_entity.id
_entity.type
_entity.pdbx_description
1 polymer ?
#
loop_
_entity_poly.entity_id
_entity_poly.type
_entity_poly.pdbx_seq_one_letter_code
_entity_poly.pdbx_strand_id
1 'polypeptide(L)'
;MFEEAIGYAVGDVVLDKDGVSAGAVFAEMAASLRREHKKTVHQHLDSLYTRVGYFLSHNHYVRSNDQKIMGAIFDRLRNGGKYWFKCGDYVIKSIRDLATGFDSSRKDQKAILPKSNVLTYEFTNGCVITVLSTIISKYRS
;
A
#
# COMPACT_ATOMS: atom_id res chain seq x y z
N MET A 1 -13.03 -3.31 -3.61
CA MET A 1 -11.79 -3.22 -2.81
C MET A 1 -10.62 -3.08 -3.78
N PHE A 2 -9.82 -2.01 -3.67
CA PHE A 2 -8.59 -1.86 -4.44
C PHE A 2 -7.47 -2.54 -3.66
N GLU A 3 -6.87 -3.56 -4.26
CA GLU A 3 -5.72 -4.25 -3.68
C GLU A 3 -4.57 -4.13 -4.68
N GLU A 4 -3.41 -3.67 -4.20
CA GLU A 4 -2.19 -3.46 -4.98
C GLU A 4 -1.69 -4.73 -5.71
N ALA A 5 -2.17 -5.90 -5.28
CA ALA A 5 -2.00 -7.17 -5.99
C ALA A 5 -3.11 -7.40 -7.03
N ILE A 6 -3.02 -6.72 -8.19
CA ILE A 6 -3.71 -7.00 -9.48
C ILE A 6 -5.18 -7.44 -9.32
N GLY A 7 -5.90 -6.84 -8.38
CA GLY A 7 -7.27 -7.23 -8.05
C GLY A 7 -8.18 -6.03 -8.14
N TYR A 8 -9.01 -5.98 -9.18
CA TYR A 8 -10.08 -4.99 -9.28
C TYR A 8 -11.41 -5.72 -9.19
N ALA A 9 -12.14 -5.52 -8.10
CA ALA A 9 -13.52 -5.99 -7.96
C ALA A 9 -14.46 -4.85 -8.41
N VAL A 10 -15.16 -5.07 -9.53
CA VAL A 10 -16.22 -4.17 -9.99
C VAL A 10 -17.50 -4.50 -9.19
N GLY A 11 -17.86 -3.63 -8.25
CA GLY A 11 -19.12 -3.72 -7.51
C GLY A 11 -19.17 -4.76 -6.38
N ASP A 12 -20.30 -4.80 -5.67
CA ASP A 12 -20.56 -5.69 -4.51
C ASP A 12 -21.07 -7.09 -4.91
N VAL A 13 -20.98 -7.44 -6.20
CA VAL A 13 -21.61 -8.68 -6.72
C VAL A 13 -20.77 -9.93 -6.41
N VAL A 14 -19.44 -9.79 -6.29
CA VAL A 14 -18.54 -10.92 -5.99
C VAL A 14 -17.43 -10.46 -5.03
N LEU A 15 -17.34 -11.13 -3.88
CA LEU A 15 -16.28 -10.94 -2.86
C LEU A 15 -14.97 -11.65 -3.24
N ASP A 16 -14.60 -11.63 -4.53
CA ASP A 16 -13.33 -12.17 -5.04
C ASP A 16 -12.88 -11.39 -6.30
N LYS A 17 -11.59 -11.46 -6.63
CA LYS A 17 -10.97 -10.72 -7.74
C LYS A 17 -11.52 -11.19 -9.08
N ASP A 18 -12.30 -10.35 -9.76
CA ASP A 18 -12.80 -10.62 -11.11
C ASP A 18 -12.14 -9.72 -12.16
N GLY A 19 -11.02 -10.20 -12.73
CA GLY A 19 -10.31 -9.52 -13.80
C GLY A 19 -11.10 -9.44 -15.12
N VAL A 20 -12.06 -10.33 -15.36
CA VAL A 20 -12.86 -10.35 -16.58
C VAL A 20 -13.91 -9.23 -16.53
N SER A 21 -14.62 -9.11 -15.42
CA SER A 21 -15.55 -8.01 -15.18
C SER A 21 -14.83 -6.65 -15.18
N ALA A 22 -13.63 -6.58 -14.58
CA ALA A 22 -12.79 -5.37 -14.66
C ALA A 22 -12.44 -5.01 -16.11
N GLY A 23 -12.10 -6.00 -16.94
CA GLY A 23 -11.83 -5.81 -18.36
C GLY A 23 -13.04 -5.30 -19.14
N ALA A 24 -14.23 -5.85 -18.87
CA ALA A 24 -15.47 -5.42 -19.52
C ALA A 24 -15.81 -3.96 -19.21
N VAL A 25 -15.74 -3.55 -17.94
CA VAL A 25 -15.97 -2.15 -17.54
C VAL A 25 -14.91 -1.22 -18.11
N PHE A 26 -13.65 -1.65 -18.17
CA PHE A 26 -12.59 -0.86 -18.81
C PHE A 26 -12.83 -0.67 -20.30
N ALA A 27 -13.28 -1.71 -21.01
CA ALA A 27 -13.64 -1.63 -22.43
C ALA A 27 -14.83 -0.68 -22.66
N GLU A 28 -15.85 -0.74 -21.81
CA GLU A 28 -16.99 0.19 -21.85
C GLU A 28 -16.54 1.64 -21.64
N MET A 29 -15.69 1.88 -20.64
CA MET A 29 -15.11 3.20 -20.37
C MET A 29 -14.32 3.72 -21.59
N ALA A 30 -13.48 2.87 -22.19
CA ALA A 30 -12.72 3.24 -23.38
C ALA A 30 -13.62 3.59 -24.57
N ALA A 31 -14.71 2.83 -24.76
CA ALA A 31 -15.70 3.08 -25.80
C ALA A 31 -16.48 4.38 -25.56
N SER A 32 -16.93 4.64 -24.33
CA SER A 32 -17.61 5.89 -23.95
C SER A 32 -16.70 7.11 -24.11
N LEU A 33 -15.46 7.06 -23.60
CA LEU A 33 -14.48 8.14 -23.76
C LEU A 33 -14.21 8.48 -25.23
N ARG A 34 -14.08 7.46 -26.08
CA ARG A 34 -13.87 7.66 -27.52
C ARG A 34 -15.10 8.27 -28.18
N ARG A 35 -16.30 7.79 -27.86
CA ARG A 35 -17.57 8.23 -28.46
C ARG A 35 -17.96 9.64 -28.04
N GLU A 36 -17.92 9.93 -26.74
CA GLU A 36 -18.51 11.13 -26.14
C GLU A 36 -17.50 12.28 -26.06
N HIS A 37 -16.22 11.96 -25.80
CA HIS A 37 -15.19 12.97 -25.56
C HIS A 37 -14.11 12.99 -26.63
N LYS A 38 -14.13 12.06 -27.60
CA LYS A 38 -13.07 11.85 -28.59
C LYS A 38 -11.67 11.73 -27.96
N LYS A 39 -11.61 11.22 -26.73
CA LYS A 39 -10.36 11.05 -25.96
C LYS A 39 -9.94 9.59 -25.92
N THR A 40 -8.64 9.36 -25.81
CA THR A 40 -8.10 8.05 -25.43
C THR A 40 -8.15 7.88 -23.91
N VAL A 41 -8.06 6.63 -23.45
CA VAL A 41 -7.94 6.34 -22.01
C VAL A 41 -6.70 7.02 -21.41
N HIS A 42 -5.60 7.07 -22.15
CA HIS A 42 -4.37 7.75 -21.73
C HIS A 42 -4.59 9.26 -21.51
N GLN A 43 -5.24 9.95 -22.46
CA GLN A 43 -5.58 11.37 -22.30
C GLN A 43 -6.54 11.62 -21.13
N HIS A 44 -7.44 10.68 -20.86
CA HIS A 44 -8.29 10.75 -19.69
C HIS A 44 -7.49 10.59 -18.40
N LEU A 45 -6.56 9.63 -18.36
CA LEU A 45 -5.65 9.41 -17.24
C LEU A 45 -4.77 10.64 -16.96
N ASP A 46 -4.22 11.28 -17.98
CA ASP A 46 -3.44 12.51 -17.82
C ASP A 46 -4.28 13.66 -17.26
N SER A 47 -5.53 13.78 -17.70
CA SER A 47 -6.46 14.77 -17.15
C SER A 47 -6.80 14.50 -15.68
N LEU A 48 -6.82 13.23 -15.28
CA LEU A 48 -6.99 12.84 -13.88
C LEU A 48 -5.73 13.22 -13.09
N TYR A 49 -4.53 12.87 -13.55
CA TYR A 49 -3.28 13.26 -12.88
C TYR A 49 -3.15 14.77 -12.72
N THR A 50 -3.53 15.54 -13.74
CA THR A 50 -3.55 17.02 -13.67
C THR A 50 -4.52 17.52 -12.59
N ARG A 51 -5.65 16.83 -12.40
CA ARG A 51 -6.69 17.22 -11.45
C ARG A 51 -6.40 16.81 -10.01
N VAL A 52 -5.86 15.60 -9.79
CA VAL A 52 -5.72 15.01 -8.45
C VAL A 52 -4.27 14.88 -7.97
N GLY A 53 -3.30 15.20 -8.82
CA GLY A 53 -1.87 15.02 -8.55
C GLY A 53 -1.36 13.65 -8.98
N TYR A 54 -0.04 13.49 -8.95
CA TYR A 54 0.66 12.26 -9.30
C TYR A 54 0.91 11.42 -8.05
N PHE A 55 0.55 10.14 -8.13
CA PHE A 55 0.83 9.15 -7.08
C PHE A 55 1.76 8.09 -7.66
N LEU A 56 2.98 8.01 -7.13
CA LEU A 56 3.96 6.99 -7.48
C LEU A 56 3.99 5.94 -6.36
N SER A 57 3.73 4.67 -6.68
CA SER A 57 3.96 3.54 -5.79
C SER A 57 5.13 2.70 -6.32
N HIS A 58 6.00 2.23 -5.43
CA HIS A 58 7.08 1.31 -5.75
C HIS A 58 7.13 0.20 -4.71
N ASN A 59 6.91 -1.04 -5.15
CA ASN A 59 6.91 -2.22 -4.29
C ASN A 59 8.16 -3.04 -4.49
N HIS A 60 8.80 -3.39 -3.38
CA HIS A 60 9.96 -4.27 -3.38
C HIS A 60 9.69 -5.48 -2.49
N TYR A 61 9.93 -6.68 -3.01
CA TYR A 61 9.74 -7.93 -2.29
C TYR A 61 11.10 -8.55 -1.96
N VAL A 62 11.38 -8.73 -0.67
CA VAL A 62 12.54 -9.50 -0.22
C VAL A 62 12.06 -10.86 0.25
N ARG A 63 12.53 -11.93 -0.42
CA ARG A 63 12.28 -13.30 0.02
C ARG A 63 13.50 -13.78 0.81
N SER A 64 13.28 -14.15 2.06
CA SER A 64 14.28 -14.81 2.90
C SER A 64 13.73 -16.16 3.33
N ASN A 65 14.55 -17.20 3.19
CA ASN A 65 14.24 -18.53 3.76
C ASN A 65 14.51 -18.57 5.27
N ASP A 66 15.24 -17.57 5.81
CA ASP A 66 15.51 -17.46 7.24
C ASP A 66 14.61 -16.39 7.87
N GLN A 67 13.71 -16.85 8.74
CA GLN A 67 12.79 -16.00 9.51
C GLN A 67 13.52 -15.11 10.53
N LYS A 68 14.71 -15.52 11.00
CA LYS A 68 15.50 -14.73 11.97
C LYS A 68 15.98 -13.43 11.36
N ILE A 69 16.34 -13.44 10.08
CA ILE A 69 16.78 -12.23 9.35
C ILE A 69 15.63 -11.22 9.30
N MET A 70 14.41 -11.66 9.02
CA MET A 70 13.23 -10.78 9.00
C MET A 70 12.97 -10.19 10.39
N GLY A 71 13.04 -11.00 11.44
CA GLY A 71 12.93 -10.51 12.83
C GLY A 71 13.97 -9.43 13.14
N ALA A 72 15.24 -9.69 12.83
CA ALA A 72 16.34 -8.76 13.07
C ALA A 72 16.17 -7.42 12.33
N ILE A 73 15.64 -7.44 11.10
CA ILE A 73 15.36 -6.21 10.34
C ILE A 73 14.29 -5.37 11.06
N PHE A 74 13.17 -5.99 11.43
CA PHE A 74 12.08 -5.28 12.12
C PHE A 74 12.53 -4.76 13.49
N ASP A 75 13.29 -5.56 14.25
CA ASP A 75 13.81 -5.15 15.56
C ASP A 75 14.77 -3.96 15.45
N ARG A 76 15.62 -3.96 14.41
CA ARG A 76 16.48 -2.82 14.10
C ARG A 76 15.67 -1.58 13.75
N LEU A 77 14.63 -1.70 12.93
CA LEU A 77 13.74 -0.58 12.55
C LEU A 77 12.97 -0.01 13.75
N ARG A 78 12.61 -0.86 14.72
CA ARG A 78 11.96 -0.46 15.97
C ARG A 78 12.90 0.26 16.94
N ASN A 79 14.21 0.01 16.84
CA ASN A 79 15.23 0.64 17.68
C ASN A 79 14.88 0.60 19.18
N GLY A 80 14.41 -0.55 19.67
CA GLY A 80 13.99 -0.72 21.07
C GLY A 80 12.84 0.22 21.50
N GLY A 81 11.97 0.63 20.58
CA GLY A 81 10.87 1.58 20.82
C GLY A 81 11.26 3.05 20.64
N LYS A 82 12.55 3.36 20.43
CA LYS A 82 13.04 4.71 20.11
C LYS A 82 13.06 4.93 18.59
N TYR A 83 11.94 4.69 17.93
CA TYR A 83 11.80 4.76 16.47
C TYR A 83 12.51 5.99 15.88
N TRP A 84 13.09 5.84 14.69
CA TRP A 84 13.76 6.95 14.00
C TRP A 84 12.75 7.86 13.31
N PHE A 85 12.74 9.13 13.70
CA PHE A 85 11.91 10.18 13.05
C PHE A 85 12.62 10.91 11.91
N LYS A 86 13.74 10.35 11.44
CA LYS A 86 14.49 10.83 10.28
C LYS A 86 15.11 9.65 9.53
N CYS A 87 15.16 9.75 8.20
CA CYS A 87 15.87 8.84 7.32
C CYS A 87 16.72 9.67 6.36
N GLY A 88 18.02 9.79 6.63
CA GLY A 88 18.88 10.77 5.96
C GLY A 88 18.35 12.19 6.16
N ASP A 89 18.19 12.94 5.07
CA ASP A 89 17.65 14.31 5.08
C ASP A 89 16.11 14.37 5.18
N TYR A 90 15.44 13.22 5.08
CA TYR A 90 13.97 13.16 5.09
C TYR A 90 13.42 13.03 6.51
N VAL A 91 12.49 13.91 6.86
CA VAL A 91 11.81 13.92 8.17
C VAL A 91 10.58 13.03 8.12
N ILE A 92 10.46 12.15 9.12
CA ILE A 92 9.29 11.29 9.32
C ILE A 92 8.33 12.05 10.23
N LYS A 93 7.12 12.29 9.70
CA LYS A 93 6.01 12.96 10.38
C LYS A 93 5.33 12.03 11.38
N SER A 94 5.08 10.78 10.99
CA SER A 94 4.40 9.81 11.84
C SER A 94 4.88 8.39 11.61
N ILE A 95 4.81 7.56 12.66
CA ILE A 95 5.21 6.16 12.67
C ILE A 95 4.10 5.34 13.29
N ARG A 96 3.75 4.24 12.64
CA ARG A 96 2.76 3.27 13.12
C ARG A 96 3.32 1.86 13.05
N ASP A 97 3.33 1.17 14.17
CA ASP A 97 3.74 -0.22 14.28
C ASP A 97 2.59 -1.05 14.84
N LEU A 98 1.97 -1.85 13.97
CA LEU A 98 0.83 -2.68 14.36
C LEU A 98 1.24 -3.90 15.17
N ALA A 99 2.53 -4.27 15.21
CA ALA A 99 2.99 -5.40 16.00
C ALA A 99 3.07 -5.02 17.48
N THR A 100 3.60 -3.82 17.75
CA THR A 100 3.70 -3.26 19.11
C THR A 100 2.42 -2.54 19.53
N GLY A 101 1.61 -2.10 18.57
CA GLY A 101 0.43 -1.27 18.80
C GLY A 101 0.76 0.21 18.96
N PHE A 102 1.94 0.65 18.53
CA PHE A 102 2.39 2.04 18.60
C PHE A 102 1.86 2.87 17.41
N ASP A 103 1.41 4.10 17.67
CA ASP A 103 1.01 5.06 16.62
C ASP A 103 1.31 6.49 17.06
N SER A 104 2.41 7.08 16.56
CA SER A 104 2.86 8.41 16.98
C SER A 104 1.93 9.54 16.51
N SER A 105 1.02 9.29 15.58
CA SER A 105 0.03 10.29 15.13
C SER A 105 -1.10 10.49 16.13
N ARG A 106 -1.21 9.62 17.14
CA ARG A 106 -2.27 9.60 18.14
C ARG A 106 -1.80 10.22 19.45
N LYS A 107 -2.71 10.90 20.15
CA LYS A 107 -2.44 11.49 21.47
C LYS A 107 -2.05 10.44 22.52
N ASP A 108 -2.65 9.25 22.47
CA ASP A 108 -2.38 8.14 23.38
C ASP A 108 -1.27 7.19 22.89
N GLN A 109 -0.69 7.49 21.72
CA GLN A 109 0.34 6.71 21.05
C GLN A 109 -0.06 5.26 20.73
N LYS A 110 -1.37 4.97 20.63
CA LYS A 110 -1.89 3.62 20.39
C LYS A 110 -2.53 3.47 19.01
N ALA A 111 -2.19 2.38 18.35
CA ALA A 111 -2.83 1.97 17.11
C ALA A 111 -4.22 1.39 17.39
N ILE A 112 -5.19 1.74 16.52
CA ILE A 112 -6.56 1.20 16.57
C ILE A 112 -6.72 -0.02 15.65
N LEU A 113 -5.85 -0.15 14.65
CA LEU A 113 -5.93 -1.25 13.69
C LEU A 113 -5.52 -2.58 14.34
N PRO A 114 -6.01 -3.72 13.81
CA PRO A 114 -5.66 -5.04 14.30
C PRO A 114 -4.15 -5.29 14.32
N LYS A 115 -3.69 -6.06 15.31
CA LYS A 115 -2.27 -6.41 15.44
C LYS A 115 -1.80 -7.21 14.23
N SER A 116 -0.69 -6.78 13.65
CA SER A 116 -0.05 -7.40 12.48
C SER A 116 1.40 -6.94 12.38
N ASN A 117 2.27 -7.68 11.69
CA ASN A 117 3.66 -7.25 11.51
C ASN A 117 3.79 -6.26 10.35
N VAL A 118 3.21 -5.07 10.54
CA VAL A 118 3.17 -3.95 9.61
C VAL A 118 3.74 -2.71 10.30
N LEU A 119 4.72 -2.10 9.67
CA LEU A 119 5.38 -0.87 10.12
C LEU A 119 5.26 0.18 9.02
N THR A 120 4.62 1.30 9.33
CA THR A 120 4.36 2.40 8.39
C THR A 120 5.06 3.67 8.85
N TYR A 121 5.74 4.33 7.91
CA TYR A 121 6.37 5.63 8.07
C TYR A 121 5.71 6.63 7.12
N GLU A 122 5.18 7.72 7.67
CA GLU A 122 4.68 8.86 6.91
C GLU A 122 5.70 9.98 6.98
N PHE A 123 6.16 10.49 5.85
CA PHE A 123 7.14 11.57 5.75
C PHE A 123 6.45 12.93 5.60
N THR A 124 7.13 14.00 5.99
CA THR A 124 6.59 15.38 5.89
C THR A 124 6.33 15.83 4.45
N ASN A 125 6.99 15.21 3.47
CA ASN A 125 6.80 15.46 2.04
C ASN A 125 5.64 14.64 1.42
N GLY A 126 4.86 13.92 2.23
CA GLY A 126 3.74 13.09 1.77
C GLY A 126 4.13 11.68 1.29
N CYS A 127 5.41 11.32 1.31
CA CYS A 127 5.83 9.94 1.04
C CYS A 127 5.36 9.02 2.18
N VAL A 128 4.91 7.82 1.82
CA VAL A 128 4.53 6.77 2.78
C VAL A 128 5.30 5.51 2.45
N ILE A 129 6.01 4.96 3.44
CA ILE A 129 6.70 3.67 3.33
C ILE A 129 6.00 2.70 4.27
N THR A 130 5.53 1.58 3.72
CA THR A 130 4.97 0.48 4.52
C THR A 130 5.84 -0.76 4.35
N VAL A 131 6.30 -1.31 5.47
CA VAL A 131 7.06 -2.55 5.54
C VAL A 131 6.18 -3.58 6.23
N LEU A 132 5.89 -4.68 5.54
CA LEU A 132 5.13 -5.80 6.10
C LEU A 132 5.86 -7.12 5.90
N SER A 133 5.63 -8.08 6.78
CA SER A 133 6.07 -9.46 6.60
C SER A 133 4.88 -10.41 6.59
N THR A 134 4.87 -11.34 5.64
CA THR A 134 3.91 -12.44 5.59
C THR A 134 4.65 -13.76 5.67
N ILE A 135 4.20 -14.66 6.55
CA ILE A 135 4.68 -16.04 6.58
C ILE A 135 3.86 -16.81 5.54
N ILE A 136 4.49 -17.24 4.46
CA ILE A 136 3.85 -18.15 3.50
C ILE A 136 4.06 -19.57 4.03
N SER A 137 3.05 -20.09 4.73
CA SER A 137 2.97 -21.53 5.00
C SER A 137 2.75 -22.25 3.68
N LYS A 138 3.71 -23.07 3.24
CA LYS A 138 3.43 -24.07 2.21
C LYS A 138 2.46 -25.06 2.83
N TYR A 139 1.21 -25.08 2.34
CA TYR A 139 0.36 -26.25 2.50
C TYR A 139 1.16 -27.47 2.03
N ARG A 140 1.40 -28.41 2.95
CA ARG A 140 1.98 -29.71 2.63
C ARG A 140 1.06 -30.41 1.62
N SER A 141 1.69 -30.96 0.59
CA SER A 141 1.14 -31.97 -0.33
C SER A 141 0.49 -33.12 0.41
#